data_AF-A0A929BPN9-F1
#
_entry.id   AF-A0A929BPN9-F1
#
_cell.length_a   1.000
_cell.length_b   1.000
_cell.length_c   1.000
_cell.angle_alpha   90.00
_cell.angle_beta   90.00
_cell.angle_gamma   90.00
#
_symmetry.space_group_name_H-M   'P 1'
#
loop_
_entity.id
_entity.type
_entity.pdbx_description
1 polymer ?
#
loop_
_entity_poly.entity_id
_entity_poly.type
_entity_poly.pdbx_seq_one_letter_code
_entity_poly.pdbx_strand_id
1 'polypeptide(L)' 'MNVAADATEPKWSKETPRESETKFRLLFERSPDAMLLLDGDVFVDCNQAAVEMMRCSSKEQLLALDLYDISP' A
#
# COMPACT_ATOMS: atom_id res chain seq x y z
N MET A 1 -43.86 3.36 -28.43
CA MET A 1 -43.47 3.26 -27.00
C MET A 1 -41.96 3.36 -26.95
N ASN A 2 -41.42 4.49 -26.48
CA ASN A 2 -39.98 4.67 -26.26
C ASN A 2 -39.63 4.02 -24.93
N VAL A 3 -38.72 3.05 -24.93
CA VAL A 3 -37.92 2.75 -23.74
C VAL A 3 -36.51 3.25 -24.06
N ALA A 4 -36.16 4.40 -23.48
CA ALA A 4 -34.79 4.83 -23.42
C ALA A 4 -34.07 3.82 -22.53
N ALA A 5 -33.25 2.97 -23.15
CA ALA A 5 -32.30 2.14 -22.43
C ALA A 5 -31.26 3.10 -21.85
N ASP A 6 -31.47 3.52 -20.60
CA ASP A 6 -30.44 4.16 -19.80
C ASP A 6 -29.39 3.10 -19.47
N ALA A 7 -28.45 2.92 -20.41
CA ALA A 7 -27.22 2.20 -20.15
C ALA A 7 -26.36 3.11 -19.27
N THR A 8 -26.58 3.04 -17.96
CA THR A 8 -25.64 3.60 -16.97
C THR A 8 -24.38 2.73 -17.01
N GLU A 9 -23.55 2.94 -18.03
CA GLU A 9 -22.22 2.33 -18.08
C GLU A 9 -21.43 2.85 -16.86
N PRO A 10 -20.91 1.96 -16.00
CA PRO A 10 -20.07 2.40 -14.92
C PRO A 10 -18.87 3.14 -15.52
N LYS A 11 -18.73 4.42 -15.18
CA LYS A 11 -17.55 5.22 -15.53
C LYS A 11 -16.38 4.72 -14.72
N TRP A 12 -15.73 3.65 -15.18
CA TRP A 12 -14.38 3.31 -14.78
C TRP A 12 -13.46 4.40 -15.35
N SER A 13 -13.45 5.56 -14.69
CA SER A 13 -12.48 6.61 -14.97
C SER A 13 -11.11 5.97 -14.86
N LYS A 14 -10.36 5.96 -15.96
CA LYS A 14 -8.97 5.50 -15.96
C LYS A 14 -8.20 6.47 -15.07
N GLU A 15 -7.89 6.06 -13.85
CA GLU A 15 -7.10 6.87 -12.93
C GLU A 15 -5.75 7.16 -13.55
N THR A 16 -5.29 8.40 -13.42
CA THR A 16 -3.93 8.71 -13.86
C THR A 16 -2.92 8.01 -12.94
N PRO A 17 -1.70 7.70 -13.41
CA PRO A 17 -0.68 7.07 -12.58
C PRO A 17 -0.41 7.83 -11.27
N ARG A 18 -0.46 9.16 -11.31
CA ARG A 18 -0.23 10.03 -10.15
C ARG A 18 -1.36 9.98 -9.12
N GLU A 19 -2.61 9.92 -9.57
CA GLU A 19 -3.77 9.75 -8.67
C GLU A 19 -3.76 8.37 -8.03
N SER A 20 -3.43 7.34 -8.82
CA SER A 20 -3.30 5.96 -8.35
C SER A 20 -2.21 5.84 -7.29
N GLU A 21 -1.04 6.46 -7.52
CA GLU A 21 0.06 6.47 -6.56
C GLU A 21 -0.31 7.21 -5.26
N THR A 22 -0.98 8.35 -5.36
CA THR A 22 -1.40 9.13 -4.18
C THR A 22 -2.40 8.34 -3.33
N LYS A 23 -3.37 7.69 -3.97
CA LYS A 23 -4.35 6.83 -3.30
C LYS A 23 -3.67 5.63 -2.67
N PHE A 24 -2.79 4.94 -3.40
CA PHE A 24 -2.01 3.84 -2.87
C PHE A 24 -1.23 4.28 -1.63
N ARG A 25 -0.49 5.39 -1.71
CA ARG A 25 0.33 5.88 -0.60
C ARG A 25 -0.51 6.24 0.62
N LEU A 26 -1.67 6.86 0.42
CA LEU A 26 -2.59 7.15 1.51
C LEU A 26 -3.09 5.87 2.19
N LEU A 27 -3.52 4.88 1.41
CA LEU A 27 -4.03 3.61 1.93
C LEU A 27 -2.92 2.80 2.62
N PHE A 28 -1.75 2.75 2.02
CA PHE A 28 -0.57 2.07 2.55
C PHE A 28 -0.17 2.65 3.92
N GLU A 29 0.04 3.97 3.99
CA GLU A 29 0.49 4.65 5.21
C GLU A 29 -0.56 4.66 6.33
N ARG A 30 -1.86 4.66 5.98
CA ARG A 30 -2.95 4.74 6.96
C ARG A 30 -3.57 3.38 7.32
N SER A 31 -3.15 2.30 6.68
CA SER A 31 -3.62 0.96 7.02
C SER A 31 -3.24 0.62 8.48
N PRO A 32 -4.15 0.07 9.27
CA PRO A 32 -3.83 -0.44 10.61
C PRO A 32 -3.05 -1.76 10.55
N ASP A 33 -3.07 -2.46 9.42
CA ASP A 33 -2.33 -3.70 9.23
C ASP A 33 -0.87 -3.37 8.93
N ALA A 34 0.04 -4.08 9.59
CA ALA A 34 1.47 -3.98 9.32
C ALA A 34 1.80 -4.48 7.91
N MET A 35 2.39 -3.61 7.10
CA MET A 35 2.77 -3.92 5.72
C MET A 35 4.25 -3.62 5.47
N LEU A 36 4.91 -4.59 4.85
CA LEU A 36 6.30 -4.52 4.38
C LEU A 36 6.30 -4.69 2.87
N LEU A 37 7.03 -3.85 2.16
CA LEU A 37 7.33 -4.03 0.74
C LEU A 37 8.73 -4.59 0.61
N LEU A 38 8.86 -5.64 -0.22
CA LEU A 38 10.12 -6.32 -0.48
C LEU A 38 10.43 -6.29 -1.97
N ASP A 39 11.71 -6.17 -2.30
CA ASP A 39 12.28 -6.48 -3.61
C ASP A 39 13.29 -7.61 -3.42
N GLY A 40 12.87 -8.83 -3.74
CA GLY A 40 13.58 -10.05 -3.30
C GLY A 40 13.59 -10.15 -1.78
N ASP A 41 14.79 -10.26 -1.19
CA ASP A 41 15.01 -10.38 0.25
C ASP A 41 15.28 -9.04 0.96
N VAL A 42 15.15 -7.92 0.24
CA VAL A 42 15.44 -6.57 0.76
C VAL A 42 14.15 -5.82 1.04
N PHE A 43 14.02 -5.26 2.24
CA PHE A 43 12.94 -4.32 2.55
C PHE A 43 13.13 -3.00 1.80
N VAL A 44 12.13 -2.60 1.02
CA VAL A 44 12.18 -1.35 0.24
C VAL A 44 11.25 -0.27 0.81
N ASP A 45 10.21 -0.65 1.54
CA ASP A 45 9.35 0.27 2.27
C ASP A 45 8.54 -0.46 3.36
N CYS A 46 7.98 0.29 4.30
CA CYS A 46 7.06 -0.21 5.30
C CYS A 46 6.08 0.90 5.71
N ASN A 47 4.89 0.53 6.19
CA ASN A 47 3.98 1.51 6.76
C ASN A 47 4.24 1.73 8.26
N GLN A 48 3.59 2.74 8.83
CA GLN A 48 3.77 3.07 10.25
C GLN A 48 3.34 1.92 11.18
N ALA A 49 2.28 1.19 10.83
CA ALA A 49 1.82 0.03 11.60
C ALA A 49 2.89 -1.08 11.70
N ALA A 50 3.68 -1.29 10.65
CA ALA A 50 4.80 -2.25 10.69
C ALA A 50 5.90 -1.80 11.66
N VAL A 51 6.27 -0.51 11.66
CA VAL A 51 7.25 0.04 12.61
C VAL A 51 6.81 -0.20 14.05
N GLU A 52 5.53 0.07 14.34
CA GLU A 52 4.94 -0.12 15.67
C GLU A 52 4.90 -1.60 16.07
N MET A 53 4.45 -2.48 15.17
CA MET A 53 4.36 -3.92 15.43
C MET A 53 5.73 -4.54 15.71
N MET A 54 6.74 -4.16 14.92
CA MET A 54 8.12 -4.64 15.05
C MET A 54 8.91 -3.94 16.16
N ARG A 55 8.31 -2.93 16.82
CA ARG A 55 8.91 -2.15 17.90
C ARG A 55 10.21 -1.43 17.50
N CYS A 56 10.27 -0.97 16.25
CA CYS A 56 11.35 -0.12 15.77
C CYS A 56 11.05 1.36 16.10
N SER A 57 12.08 2.18 16.23
CA SER A 57 11.95 3.61 16.48
C SER A 57 11.66 4.41 15.21
N SER A 58 11.97 3.86 14.03
CA SER A 58 11.69 4.48 12.74
C SER A 58 11.59 3.45 11.61
N LYS A 59 11.10 3.91 10.45
CA LYS A 59 11.09 3.10 9.21
C LYS A 59 12.51 2.72 8.81
N GLU A 60 13.45 3.66 8.85
CA GLU A 60 14.84 3.43 8.45
C GLU A 60 15.51 2.34 9.29
N GLN A 61 15.20 2.28 10.59
CA GLN A 61 15.69 1.20 11.44
C GLN A 61 15.13 -0.14 11.01
N LEU A 62 13.82 -0.20 10.72
CA LEU A 62 13.17 -1.43 10.28
C LEU A 62 13.71 -1.90 8.92
N LEU A 63 13.88 -0.97 7.97
CA LEU A 63 14.38 -1.26 6.62
C LEU A 63 15.86 -1.69 6.61
N ALA A 64 16.60 -1.43 7.70
CA ALA A 64 17.99 -1.86 7.85
C ALA A 64 18.13 -3.28 8.43
N LEU A 65 17.02 -3.94 8.80
CA LEU A 65 17.02 -5.34 9.23
C LEU A 65 17.20 -6.27 8.04
N ASP A 66 17.79 -7.44 8.29
CA ASP A 66 17.78 -8.51 7.31
C ASP A 66 16.45 -9.29 7.39
N LEU A 67 15.93 -9.76 6.25
CA LEU A 67 14.69 -10.54 6.23
C LEU A 67 14.78 -11.77 7.13
N TYR A 68 15.96 -12.39 7.21
CA TYR A 68 16.20 -13.56 8.04
C TYR A 68 16.28 -13.24 9.54
N ASP A 69 16.37 -11.96 9.94
CA ASP A 69 16.31 -11.57 11.36
C ASP A 69 14.87 -11.64 11.91
N ILE A 70 13.86 -11.55 11.03
CA ILE A 70 12.46 -11.44 11.41
C ILE A 70 11.56 -12.55 10.83
N SER A 71 12.08 -13.33 9.88
CA SER A 71 11.43 -14.54 9.36
C SER A 71 11.95 -15.78 10.10
N PRO A 72 11.07 -16.69 10.57
CA PRO A 72 11.46 -17.99 11.11
C PRO A 72 12.25 -18.88 10.14
#